data_AF-A0A940Q294-F1
#
_entry.id   AF-A0A940Q294-F1
#
_cell.length_a   1.000
_cell.length_b   1.000
_cell.length_c   1.000
_cell.angle_alpha   90.00
_cell.angle_beta   90.00
_cell.angle_gamma   90.00
#
_symmetry.space_group_name_H-M   'P 1'
#
loop_
_entity.id
_entity.type
_entity.pdbx_description
1 polymer ?
#
loop_
_entity_poly.entity_id
_entity_poly.type
_entity_poly.pdbx_seq_one_letter_code
_entity_poly.pdbx_strand_id
1 'polypeptide(L)'
;MNMLFDFSSALLQARQRKGVTQEQIAFSLNISQATYNAWECGHRLCPYKHIVALISYFDDEQFTRRMLRILLSLQHNMAGLNSKSATELNTYYMKLIALLADECAEWLKTLQNN
;
A
#
# COMPACT_ATOMS: atom_id res chain seq x y z
N MET A 1 13.53 -3.39 8.65
CA MET A 1 12.86 -3.03 7.39
C MET A 1 12.15 -1.70 7.61
N ASN A 2 12.46 -0.65 6.84
CA ASN A 2 11.91 0.69 7.08
C ASN A 2 10.66 0.87 6.20
N MET A 3 9.48 0.81 6.82
CA MET A 3 8.17 0.86 6.17
C MET A 3 8.05 1.95 5.09
N LEU A 4 8.50 3.18 5.39
CA LEU A 4 8.40 4.30 4.46
C LEU A 4 9.27 4.08 3.23
N PHE A 5 10.44 3.47 3.41
CA PHE A 5 11.37 3.13 2.33
C PHE A 5 10.85 1.99 1.45
N ASP A 6 10.25 0.96 2.05
CA ASP A 6 9.72 -0.17 1.28
C ASP A 6 8.46 0.21 0.49
N PHE A 7 7.62 1.07 1.05
CA PHE A 7 6.44 1.61 0.38
C PHE A 7 6.83 2.54 -0.77
N SER A 8 7.70 3.51 -0.51
CA SER A 8 8.13 4.47 -1.52
C SER A 8 8.85 3.80 -2.70
N SER A 9 9.71 2.81 -2.42
CA SER A 9 10.39 2.04 -3.45
C SER A 9 9.43 1.20 -4.31
N ALA A 10 8.34 0.68 -3.73
CA ALA A 10 7.33 -0.06 -4.48
C ALA A 10 6.53 0.84 -5.43
N LEU A 11 6.18 2.07 -5.03
CA LEU A 11 5.58 3.08 -5.91
C LEU A 11 6.52 3.44 -7.06
N LEU A 12 7.77 3.73 -6.70
CA LEU A 12 8.99 3.68 -7.53
C LEU A 12 8.86 2.77 -8.74
N GLN A 13 8.95 1.49 -8.41
CA GLN A 13 9.09 0.42 -9.38
C GLN A 13 7.79 0.20 -10.17
N ALA A 14 6.61 0.33 -9.54
CA ALA A 14 5.33 0.20 -10.23
C ALA A 14 5.15 1.30 -11.28
N ARG A 15 5.50 2.54 -10.94
CA ARG A 15 5.46 3.68 -11.88
C ARG A 15 6.38 3.47 -13.06
N GLN A 16 7.62 3.03 -12.82
CA GLN A 16 8.60 2.74 -13.87
C GLN A 16 8.15 1.59 -14.78
N ARG A 17 7.62 0.50 -14.22
CA ARG A 17 7.06 -0.62 -15.00
C ARG A 17 5.91 -0.20 -15.88
N LYS A 18 5.00 0.64 -15.36
CA LYS A 18 3.83 1.12 -16.10
C LYS A 18 4.15 2.26 -17.10
N GLY A 19 5.33 2.87 -17.01
CA GLY A 19 5.77 3.93 -17.91
C GLY A 19 5.03 5.26 -17.72
N VAL A 20 4.55 5.56 -16.51
CA VAL A 20 3.74 6.76 -16.22
C VAL A 20 4.50 7.80 -15.39
N THR A 21 4.09 9.06 -15.48
CA THR A 21 4.65 10.17 -14.69
C THR A 21 3.94 10.31 -13.35
N GLN A 22 4.58 11.01 -12.40
CA GLN A 22 3.96 11.35 -11.12
C GLN A 22 2.69 12.20 -11.30
N GLU A 23 2.68 13.09 -12.30
CA GLU A 23 1.51 13.93 -12.62
C GLU A 23 0.33 13.09 -13.13
N GLN A 24 0.57 12.09 -13.98
CA GLN A 24 -0.48 11.21 -14.49
C GLN A 24 -1.16 10.42 -13.35
N ILE A 25 -0.37 9.91 -12.40
CA ILE A 25 -0.91 9.22 -11.23
C ILE A 25 -1.65 10.19 -10.32
N ALA A 26 -1.09 11.37 -10.06
CA ALA A 26 -1.74 12.37 -9.23
C ALA A 26 -3.10 12.81 -9.82
N PHE A 27 -3.15 12.97 -11.14
CA PHE A 27 -4.37 13.27 -11.88
C PHE A 27 -5.41 12.16 -11.73
N SER A 28 -5.03 10.88 -11.91
CA SER A 28 -5.96 9.75 -11.79
C SER A 28 -6.50 9.57 -10.36
N LEU A 29 -5.70 9.95 -9.36
CA LEU A 29 -6.08 9.91 -7.94
C LEU A 29 -6.80 11.17 -7.45
N ASN A 30 -6.95 12.20 -8.29
CA ASN A 30 -7.47 13.52 -7.94
C ASN A 30 -6.74 14.15 -6.74
N ILE A 31 -5.40 14.17 -6.81
CA ILE A 31 -4.50 14.77 -5.81
C ILE A 31 -3.48 15.67 -6.51
N SER A 32 -2.74 16.47 -5.75
CA SER A 32 -1.60 17.21 -6.30
C SER A 32 -0.40 16.29 -6.57
N GLN A 33 0.37 16.59 -7.61
CA GLN A 33 1.65 15.92 -7.89
C GLN A 33 2.59 15.95 -6.66
N ALA A 34 2.65 17.08 -5.95
CA ALA A 34 3.43 17.22 -4.73
C ALA A 34 3.03 16.22 -3.63
N THR A 35 1.72 15.91 -3.52
CA THR A 35 1.22 14.91 -2.59
C THR A 35 1.71 13.51 -2.96
N TYR A 36 1.62 13.15 -4.24
CA TYR A 36 2.14 11.86 -4.72
C TYR A 36 3.67 11.76 -4.56
N ASN A 37 4.41 12.83 -4.90
CA ASN A 37 5.86 12.88 -4.71
C ASN A 37 6.27 12.68 -3.25
N ALA A 38 5.53 13.25 -2.29
CA ALA A 38 5.80 13.04 -0.87
C ALA A 38 5.66 11.57 -0.45
N TRP A 39 4.78 10.80 -1.11
CA TRP A 39 4.65 9.36 -0.89
C TRP A 39 5.78 8.58 -1.57
N GLU A 40 6.08 8.88 -2.84
CA GLU A 40 7.12 8.21 -3.62
C GLU A 40 8.55 8.48 -3.10
N CYS A 41 8.76 9.57 -2.36
CA CYS A 41 10.02 9.85 -1.66
C CYS A 41 10.04 9.38 -0.19
N GLY A 42 8.93 8.86 0.35
CA GLY A 42 8.84 8.45 1.75
C GLY A 42 8.82 9.61 2.75
N HIS A 43 8.56 10.84 2.31
CA HIS A 43 8.39 12.01 3.18
C HIS A 43 7.05 12.01 3.93
N ARG A 44 6.06 11.28 3.42
CA ARG A 44 4.71 11.20 4.00
C ARG A 44 4.08 9.83 3.76
N LEU A 45 3.31 9.35 4.74
CA LEU A 45 2.47 8.16 4.61
C LEU A 45 1.29 8.41 3.66
N CYS A 46 1.02 7.43 2.79
CA CYS A 46 -0.15 7.43 1.91
C CYS A 46 -1.41 6.95 2.67
N PRO A 47 -2.54 7.68 2.62
CA PRO A 47 -3.80 7.23 3.23
C PRO A 47 -4.41 6.01 2.53
N TYR A 48 -5.13 5.14 3.27
CA TYR A 48 -5.68 3.87 2.74
C TYR A 48 -6.50 4.00 1.46
N LYS A 49 -7.38 5.01 1.37
CA LYS A 49 -8.25 5.21 0.20
C LYS A 49 -7.43 5.38 -1.08
N HIS A 50 -6.25 5.98 -0.96
CA HIS A 50 -5.33 6.14 -2.07
C HIS A 50 -4.48 4.89 -2.32
N ILE A 51 -4.19 4.08 -1.29
CA ILE A 51 -3.54 2.78 -1.50
C ILE A 51 -4.43 1.85 -2.33
N VAL A 52 -5.73 1.77 -2.01
CA VAL A 52 -6.69 1.01 -2.83
C VAL A 52 -6.73 1.55 -4.25
N ALA A 53 -6.85 2.87 -4.41
CA ALA A 53 -6.82 3.51 -5.72
C ALA A 53 -5.52 3.23 -6.49
N LEU A 54 -4.36 3.16 -5.82
CA LEU A 54 -3.08 2.81 -6.44
C LEU A 54 -3.03 1.36 -6.87
N ILE A 55 -3.56 0.43 -6.07
CA ILE A 55 -3.65 -0.99 -6.43
C ILE A 55 -4.49 -1.15 -7.70
N SER A 56 -5.70 -0.58 -7.72
CA SER A 56 -6.56 -0.61 -8.90
C SER A 56 -5.95 0.16 -10.09
N TYR A 57 -5.29 1.29 -9.84
CA TYR A 57 -4.65 2.08 -10.89
C TYR A 57 -3.50 1.34 -11.53
N PHE A 58 -2.61 0.70 -10.75
CA PHE A 58 -1.45 0.01 -11.29
C PHE A 58 -1.85 -1.31 -11.96
N ASP A 59 -2.82 -2.04 -11.38
CA ASP A 59 -3.25 -3.36 -11.84
C ASP A 59 -2.03 -4.29 -12.07
N ASP A 60 -1.10 -4.26 -11.11
CA ASP A 60 0.20 -4.93 -11.18
C ASP A 60 0.32 -5.90 -9.99
N GLU A 61 0.29 -7.20 -10.28
CA GLU A 61 0.34 -8.26 -9.27
C GLU A 61 1.54 -8.11 -8.32
N GLN A 62 2.71 -7.75 -8.86
CA GLN A 62 3.92 -7.60 -8.07
C GLN A 62 3.82 -6.43 -7.08
N PHE A 63 3.25 -5.30 -7.49
CA PHE A 63 2.96 -4.16 -6.65
C PHE A 63 1.95 -4.54 -5.57
N THR A 64 0.83 -5.17 -5.92
CA THR A 64 -0.21 -5.60 -4.98
C THR A 64 0.37 -6.54 -3.92
N ARG A 65 1.13 -7.57 -4.31
CA ARG A 65 1.78 -8.49 -3.37
C ARG A 65 2.77 -7.78 -2.44
N ARG A 66 3.53 -6.81 -2.96
CA ARG A 66 4.50 -6.05 -2.17
C ARG A 66 3.82 -5.10 -1.18
N MET A 67 2.73 -4.45 -1.60
CA MET A 67 1.87 -3.66 -0.71
C MET A 67 1.33 -4.54 0.42
N LEU A 68 0.72 -5.69 0.09
CA LEU A 68 0.19 -6.62 1.08
C LEU A 68 1.26 -7.09 2.08
N ARG A 69 2.47 -7.44 1.62
CA ARG A 69 3.58 -7.81 2.52
C ARG A 69 3.98 -6.68 3.48
N ILE A 70 4.11 -5.46 2.98
CA ILE A 70 4.44 -4.29 3.83
C ILE A 70 3.36 -4.12 4.89
N LEU A 71 2.09 -4.17 4.51
CA LEU A 71 0.95 -4.02 5.41
C LEU A 71 0.87 -5.15 6.47
N LEU A 72 1.10 -6.40 6.07
CA LEU A 72 1.11 -7.57 6.97
C LEU A 72 2.30 -7.56 7.94
N SER A 73 3.47 -7.12 7.49
CA SER A 73 4.65 -6.97 8.34
C SER A 73 4.42 -5.95 9.47
N LEU A 74 3.54 -4.98 9.25
CA LEU A 74 3.15 -4.01 10.27
C LEU A 74 2.23 -4.64 11.29
N GLN A 75 1.23 -5.42 10.87
CA GLN A 75 0.33 -6.13 11.79
C GLN A 75 1.07 -6.93 12.85
N HIS A 76 2.15 -7.63 12.49
CA HIS A 76 2.96 -8.40 13.42
C HIS A 76 3.79 -7.54 14.38
N ASN A 77 4.24 -6.36 13.97
CA ASN A 77 5.02 -5.44 14.81
C ASN A 77 4.15 -4.61 15.77
N MET A 78 2.83 -4.55 15.56
CA MET A 78 1.90 -3.78 16.40
C MET A 78 1.50 -4.46 17.70
N ALA A 79 1.89 -5.72 17.91
CA ALA A 79 1.63 -6.45 19.15
C ALA A 79 2.23 -5.76 20.41
N GLY A 80 3.14 -4.78 20.23
CA GLY A 80 3.73 -3.96 21.30
C GLY A 80 3.24 -2.51 21.39
N LEU A 81 2.25 -2.07 20.59
CA LEU A 81 1.70 -0.70 20.66
C LEU A 81 0.59 -0.56 21.71
N ASN A 82 0.30 0.67 22.15
CA ASN A 82 -0.84 0.90 23.05
C ASN A 82 -2.15 0.42 22.40
N SER A 83 -3.10 -0.01 23.23
CA SER A 83 -4.33 -0.67 22.78
C SER A 83 -5.18 0.17 21.83
N LYS A 84 -5.19 1.49 21.96
CA LYS A 84 -5.98 2.39 21.11
C LYS A 84 -5.38 2.52 19.69
N SER A 85 -4.09 2.79 19.61
CA SER A 85 -3.38 2.92 18.33
C SER A 85 -3.29 1.57 17.60
N ALA A 86 -3.10 0.47 18.32
CA ALA A 86 -3.11 -0.88 17.76
C ALA A 86 -4.48 -1.26 17.19
N THR A 87 -5.58 -0.88 17.85
CA THR A 87 -6.95 -1.17 17.39
C THR A 87 -7.33 -0.36 16.15
N GLU A 88 -6.96 0.91 16.08
CA GLU A 88 -7.19 1.78 14.92
C GLU A 88 -6.43 1.27 13.69
N LEU A 89 -5.15 0.90 13.86
CA LEU A 89 -4.34 0.32 12.78
C LEU A 89 -4.81 -1.09 12.40
N ASN A 90 -5.20 -1.94 13.35
CA ASN A 90 -5.73 -3.28 13.02
C ASN A 90 -7.05 -3.16 12.24
N THR A 91 -7.93 -2.24 12.63
CA THR A 91 -9.15 -1.91 11.87
C THR A 91 -8.81 -1.40 10.47
N TYR A 92 -7.76 -0.59 10.34
CA TYR A 92 -7.23 -0.10 9.07
C TYR A 92 -6.77 -1.26 8.15
N TYR A 93 -5.98 -2.21 8.66
CA TYR A 93 -5.51 -3.34 7.87
C TYR A 93 -6.63 -4.34 7.53
N MET A 94 -7.53 -4.61 8.46
CA MET A 94 -8.66 -5.53 8.23
C MET A 94 -9.61 -5.01 7.15
N LYS A 95 -9.89 -3.70 7.11
CA LYS A 95 -10.68 -3.09 6.04
C LYS A 95 -9.99 -3.20 4.69
N LEU A 96 -8.68 -2.99 4.65
CA LEU A 96 -7.88 -3.07 3.43
C LEU A 96 -7.77 -4.51 2.91
N ILE A 97 -7.58 -5.48 3.80
CA ILE A 97 -7.61 -6.91 3.47
C ILE A 97 -9.00 -7.32 2.99
N ALA A 98 -10.08 -6.86 3.63
CA ALA A 98 -11.45 -7.17 3.19
C ALA A 98 -11.75 -6.60 1.80
N LEU A 99 -11.37 -5.35 1.54
CA LEU A 99 -11.48 -4.71 0.21
C LEU A 99 -10.67 -5.44 -0.87
N LEU A 100 -9.50 -5.96 -0.51
CA LEU A 100 -8.63 -6.70 -1.43
C LEU A 100 -9.01 -8.18 -1.51
N ALA A 101 -9.73 -8.76 -0.54
CA ALA A 101 -10.09 -10.17 -0.53
C ALA A 101 -11.10 -10.51 -1.62
N ASP A 102 -12.02 -9.60 -1.96
CA ASP A 102 -12.97 -9.82 -3.05
C ASP A 102 -12.28 -9.84 -4.44
N GLU A 103 -11.15 -9.15 -4.59
CA GLU A 103 -10.38 -9.07 -5.85
C GLU A 103 -9.15 -10.01 -5.88
N CYS A 104 -8.61 -10.40 -4.72
CA CYS A 104 -7.31 -11.08 -4.58
C CYS A 104 -7.37 -12.37 -3.72
N ALA A 105 -8.55 -12.94 -3.45
CA ALA A 105 -8.77 -14.11 -2.59
C ALA A 105 -7.76 -15.26 -2.83
N GLU A 106 -7.43 -15.52 -4.10
CA GLU A 106 -6.55 -16.63 -4.47
C GLU A 106 -5.08 -16.35 -4.14
N TRP A 107 -4.65 -15.09 -4.18
CA TRP A 107 -3.28 -14.70 -3.88
C TRP A 107 -2.98 -14.73 -2.39
N LEU A 108 -3.95 -14.40 -1.54
CA LEU A 108 -3.81 -14.42 -0.08
C LEU A 108 -3.50 -15.84 0.44
N LYS A 109 -4.12 -16.87 -0.13
CA LYS A 109 -3.85 -18.28 0.20
C LYS A 109 -2.40 -18.67 -0.06
N THR A 110 -1.77 -18.13 -1.11
CA THR A 110 -0.37 -18.44 -1.46
C THR A 110 0.66 -17.75 -0.57
N LEU A 111 0.28 -16.65 0.08
CA LEU A 111 1.16 -15.87 0.95
C LEU A 111 1.16 -16.35 2.40
N GLN A 112 0.11 -17.03 2.86
CA GLN A 112 0.05 -17.61 4.21
C GLN A 112 0.76 -18.95 4.33
N ASN A 113 1.09 -19.59 3.20
CA ASN A 113 1.72 -20.91 3.13
C ASN A 113 3.25 -20.86 2.86
N ASN A 114 3.86 -19.68 2.90
CA ASN A 114 5.31 -19.44 2.76
C ASN A 114 5.81 -18.51 3.87
#